data_AF-A0A7S2Z3B2-F1
#
_entry.id   AF-A0A7S2Z3B2-F1
#
_cell.length_a   1.000
_cell.length_b   1.000
_cell.length_c   1.000
_cell.angle_alpha   90.00
_cell.angle_beta   90.00
_cell.angle_gamma   90.00
#
_symmetry.space_group_name_H-M   'P 1'
#
loop_
_entity.id
_entity.type
_entity.pdbx_description
1 polymer ?
#
loop_
_entity_poly.entity_id
_entity_poly.type
_entity_poly.pdbx_seq_one_letter_code
_entity_poly.pdbx_strand_id
1 'polypeptide(L)'
;YITVPTCAAAWLLRIPIFLHESNAFPGLATRFLVNTLRAAARLYLGFARAKTFLTHPGPIVTGNPVRQDIAAPLGGAAASEEKARCLEKLFPGSVSQEEE
;
A
#
# COMPACT_ATOMS: atom_id res chain seq x y z
N TYR A 1 9.14 -15.68 1.98
CA TYR A 1 7.76 -15.17 2.07
C TYR A 1 6.81 -16.24 1.55
N ILE A 2 5.75 -16.57 2.30
CA ILE A 2 4.96 -17.79 2.09
C ILE A 2 4.21 -17.83 0.75
N THR A 3 3.96 -16.67 0.13
CA THR A 3 3.14 -16.59 -1.10
C THR A 3 3.84 -17.07 -2.35
N VAL A 4 5.18 -17.09 -2.39
CA VAL A 4 5.94 -17.49 -3.60
C VAL A 4 5.66 -18.94 -4.00
N PRO A 5 5.85 -19.97 -3.13
CA PRO A 5 5.56 -21.35 -3.50
C PRO A 5 4.09 -21.57 -3.88
N THR A 6 3.15 -20.93 -3.17
CA THR A 6 1.72 -21.03 -3.48
C THR A 6 1.38 -20.46 -4.86
N CYS A 7 1.89 -19.25 -5.17
CA CYS A 7 1.68 -18.63 -6.48
C CYS A 7 2.41 -19.39 -7.59
N ALA A 8 3.60 -19.95 -7.34
CA ALA A 8 4.30 -20.78 -8.31
C ALA A 8 3.51 -22.06 -8.63
N ALA A 9 2.93 -22.71 -7.63
CA ALA A 9 2.07 -23.88 -7.83
C ALA A 9 0.81 -23.52 -8.64
N ALA A 10 0.13 -22.42 -8.30
CA ALA A 10 -1.03 -21.94 -9.05
C ALA A 10 -0.66 -21.62 -10.51
N TRP A 11 0.49 -20.98 -10.75
CA TRP A 11 0.99 -20.67 -12.08
C TRP A 11 1.28 -21.92 -12.92
N LEU A 12 1.90 -22.94 -12.33
CA LEU A 12 2.14 -24.25 -12.96
C LEU A 12 0.83 -24.94 -13.35
N LEU A 13 -0.20 -24.82 -12.51
CA LEU A 13 -1.53 -25.37 -12.74
C LEU A 13 -2.41 -24.49 -13.64
N ARG A 14 -1.87 -23.37 -14.19
CA ARG A 14 -2.61 -22.38 -15.00
C ARG A 14 -3.82 -21.78 -14.29
N ILE A 15 -3.79 -21.69 -12.97
CA ILE A 15 -4.80 -21.01 -12.16
C ILE A 15 -4.48 -19.52 -12.18
N PRO A 16 -5.45 -18.63 -12.47
CA PRO A 16 -5.21 -17.20 -12.56
C PRO A 16 -4.88 -16.60 -11.18
N ILE A 17 -3.83 -15.77 -11.13
CA ILE A 17 -3.33 -15.17 -9.88
C ILE A 17 -3.60 -13.68 -9.89
N PHE A 18 -4.24 -13.20 -8.82
CA PHE A 18 -4.50 -11.79 -8.57
C PHE A 18 -3.60 -11.35 -7.41
N LEU A 19 -2.69 -10.41 -7.68
CA LEU A 19 -1.74 -9.91 -6.68
C LEU A 19 -2.08 -8.50 -6.25
N HIS A 20 -1.85 -8.18 -4.97
CA HIS A 20 -1.89 -6.82 -4.44
C HIS A 20 -0.55 -6.52 -3.76
N GLU A 21 0.04 -5.36 -4.06
CA GLU A 21 1.26 -4.86 -3.41
C GLU A 21 0.95 -3.58 -2.64
N SER A 22 1.01 -3.65 -1.31
CA SER A 22 0.65 -2.55 -0.42
C SER A 22 1.75 -1.49 -0.28
N ASN A 23 3.00 -1.83 -0.61
CA ASN A 23 4.14 -0.93 -0.39
C ASN A 23 4.45 -0.09 -1.62
N ALA A 24 4.99 1.12 -1.42
CA ALA A 24 5.48 1.97 -2.50
C ALA A 24 6.72 1.38 -3.20
N PHE A 25 7.48 0.55 -2.49
CA PHE A 25 8.63 -0.20 -2.98
C PHE A 25 8.33 -1.70 -2.86
N PRO A 26 8.02 -2.38 -3.97
CA PRO A 26 7.62 -3.78 -3.95
C PRO A 26 8.70 -4.70 -3.39
N GLY A 27 8.28 -5.67 -2.58
CA GLY A 27 9.19 -6.67 -2.01
C GLY A 27 9.77 -7.63 -3.05
N LEU A 28 10.83 -8.36 -2.66
CA LEU A 28 11.47 -9.35 -3.53
C LEU A 28 10.48 -10.42 -4.04
N ALA A 29 9.55 -10.86 -3.20
CA ALA A 29 8.53 -11.84 -3.57
C ALA A 29 7.63 -11.31 -4.70
N THR A 30 7.09 -10.10 -4.55
CA THR A 30 6.25 -9.46 -5.58
C THR A 30 7.03 -9.25 -6.87
N ARG A 31 8.26 -8.72 -6.78
CA ARG A 31 9.12 -8.52 -7.96
C ARG A 31 9.42 -9.84 -8.67
N PHE A 32 9.70 -10.91 -7.94
CA PHE A 32 9.93 -12.22 -8.52
C PHE A 32 8.67 -12.78 -9.20
N LEU A 33 7.51 -12.75 -8.52
CA LEU A 33 6.25 -13.25 -9.07
C LEU A 33 5.80 -12.47 -10.31
N VAL A 34 5.97 -11.14 -10.32
CA VAL A 34 5.51 -10.27 -11.40
C VAL A 34 6.54 -10.17 -12.53
N ASN A 35 7.81 -9.91 -12.21
CA ASN A 35 8.81 -9.59 -13.23
C ASN A 35 9.49 -10.83 -13.79
N THR A 36 9.78 -11.81 -12.93
CA THR A 36 10.48 -13.03 -13.33
C THR A 36 9.49 -14.07 -13.83
N LEU A 37 8.56 -14.51 -12.98
CA LEU A 37 7.61 -15.57 -13.32
C LEU A 37 6.44 -15.09 -14.19
N ARG A 38 6.19 -13.77 -14.25
CA ARG A 38 5.04 -13.18 -14.96
C ARG A 38 3.72 -13.88 -14.60
N ALA A 39 3.58 -14.23 -13.32
CA ALA A 39 2.53 -15.10 -12.84
C ALA A 39 1.19 -14.38 -12.60
N ALA A 40 1.22 -13.06 -12.44
CA ALA A 40 0.03 -12.26 -12.16
C ALA A 40 -0.82 -12.08 -13.42
N ALA A 41 -2.09 -12.53 -13.36
CA ALA A 41 -3.11 -12.21 -14.34
C ALA A 41 -3.67 -10.80 -14.13
N ARG A 42 -3.72 -10.35 -12.87
CA ARG A 42 -4.04 -8.97 -12.51
C ARG A 42 -3.18 -8.51 -11.34
N LEU A 43 -2.78 -7.24 -11.39
CA LEU A 43 -1.95 -6.61 -10.36
C LEU A 43 -2.63 -5.33 -9.85
N TYR A 44 -2.83 -5.29 -8.54
CA TYR A 44 -3.34 -4.15 -7.80
C TYR A 44 -2.24 -3.55 -6.93
N LEU A 45 -2.26 -2.22 -6.77
CA LEU A 45 -1.23 -1.48 -6.06
C LEU A 45 -1.85 -0.57 -5.01
N GLY A 46 -1.23 -0.55 -3.83
CA GLY A 46 -1.49 0.43 -2.79
C GLY A 46 -1.01 1.83 -3.18
N PHE A 47 0.12 1.91 -3.88
CA PHE A 47 0.72 3.18 -4.28
C PHE A 47 1.07 3.19 -5.76
N ALA A 48 0.82 4.31 -6.44
CA ALA A 48 1.16 4.50 -7.85
C ALA A 48 2.67 4.32 -8.12
N ARG A 49 3.53 4.68 -7.15
CA ARG A 49 4.98 4.56 -7.26
C ARG A 49 5.44 3.12 -7.51
N ALA A 50 4.73 2.12 -6.97
CA ALA A 50 5.09 0.71 -7.14
C ALA A 50 5.18 0.27 -8.62
N LYS A 51 4.46 0.97 -9.51
CA LYS A 51 4.46 0.71 -10.97
C LYS A 51 5.87 0.74 -11.57
N THR A 52 6.76 1.61 -11.09
CA THR A 52 8.09 1.78 -11.69
C THR A 52 9.01 0.58 -11.45
N PHE A 53 8.65 -0.32 -10.54
CA PHE A 53 9.45 -1.50 -10.18
C PHE A 53 8.90 -2.80 -10.75
N LEU A 54 7.71 -2.77 -11.38
CA LEU A 54 6.95 -3.95 -11.77
C LEU A 54 6.67 -3.93 -13.27
N THR A 55 6.92 -5.05 -13.95
CA THR A 55 6.80 -5.15 -15.43
C THR A 55 5.41 -5.58 -15.92
N HIS A 56 4.40 -5.60 -15.05
CA HIS A 56 3.06 -6.00 -15.44
C HIS A 56 2.43 -4.95 -16.37
N PRO A 57 1.79 -5.35 -17.48
CA PRO A 57 1.06 -4.41 -18.33
C PRO A 57 -0.24 -3.97 -17.63
N GLY A 58 -0.36 -2.69 -17.32
CA GLY A 58 -1.60 -2.10 -16.78
C GLY A 58 -1.98 -2.48 -15.34
N PRO A 59 -1.11 -2.27 -14.34
CA PRO A 59 -1.48 -2.41 -12.93
C PRO A 59 -2.51 -1.33 -12.51
N ILE A 60 -3.48 -1.73 -11.69
CA ILE A 60 -4.51 -0.81 -11.15
C ILE A 60 -4.04 -0.28 -9.79
N VAL A 61 -4.16 1.02 -9.56
CA VAL A 61 -3.95 1.59 -8.21
C VAL A 61 -5.28 1.60 -7.49
N THR A 62 -5.41 0.80 -6.44
CA THR A 62 -6.64 0.70 -5.63
C THR A 62 -6.50 1.39 -4.28
N GLY A 63 -5.28 1.70 -3.86
CA GLY A 63 -5.01 2.01 -2.46
C GLY A 63 -4.91 0.75 -1.61
N ASN A 64 -4.69 0.95 -0.32
CA ASN A 64 -4.63 -0.12 0.66
C ASN A 64 -6.02 -0.29 1.30
N PRO A 65 -6.56 -1.53 1.35
CA PRO A 65 -7.80 -1.77 2.04
C PRO A 65 -7.63 -1.45 3.53
N VAL A 66 -8.42 -0.51 4.00
CA VAL A 66 -8.49 -0.10 5.41
C VAL A 66 -9.88 -0.46 5.93
N ARG A 67 -9.97 -0.70 7.24
CA ARG A 67 -11.28 -0.95 7.89
C ARG A 67 -12.16 0.29 7.76
N GLN A 68 -13.48 0.08 7.68
CA GLN A 68 -14.43 1.16 7.43
C GLN A 68 -14.46 2.21 8.55
N ASP A 69 -14.28 1.78 9.81
CA ASP A 69 -14.17 2.65 10.97
C ASP A 69 -12.91 3.55 10.94
N ILE A 70 -11.83 3.07 10.32
CA ILE A 70 -10.60 3.85 10.08
C ILE A 70 -10.76 4.76 8.85
N ALA A 71 -11.46 4.30 7.83
CA ALA A 71 -11.70 5.05 6.60
C ALA A 71 -12.78 6.13 6.74
N ALA A 72 -13.64 6.00 7.77
CA ALA A 72 -14.60 7.02 8.13
C ALA A 72 -13.85 8.34 8.33
N PRO A 73 -14.33 9.46 7.77
CA PRO A 73 -13.76 10.75 8.08
C PRO A 73 -13.80 10.93 9.59
N LEU A 74 -12.63 10.91 10.25
CA LEU A 74 -12.52 11.45 11.60
C LEU A 74 -13.05 12.88 11.47
N GLY A 75 -14.21 13.17 12.07
CA GLY A 75 -14.86 14.47 11.93
C GLY A 75 -13.80 15.57 12.08
N GLY A 76 -13.60 16.36 11.02
CA GLY A 76 -12.34 17.08 10.75
C GLY A 76 -11.83 18.00 11.87
N ALA A 77 -12.66 18.32 12.85
CA ALA A 77 -12.28 19.09 14.04
C ALA A 77 -11.54 18.26 15.11
N ALA A 78 -11.98 17.02 15.39
CA ALA A 78 -11.48 16.26 16.54
C ALA A 78 -10.05 15.72 16.34
N ALA A 79 -9.74 15.25 15.13
CA ALA A 79 -8.41 14.73 14.80
C ALA A 79 -7.33 15.83 14.69
N SER A 80 -7.74 17.05 14.30
CA SER A 80 -6.86 18.22 14.27
C SER A 80 -6.46 18.65 15.68
N GLU A 81 -7.43 18.77 16.60
CA GLU A 81 -7.17 19.11 18.00
C GLU A 81 -6.36 18.03 18.73
N GLU A 82 -6.64 16.75 18.49
CA GLU A 82 -5.90 15.67 19.13
C GLU A 82 -4.47 15.60 18.62
N LYS A 83 -4.25 15.78 17.31
CA LYS A 83 -2.91 15.86 16.71
C LYS A 83 -2.13 17.06 17.25
N ALA A 84 -2.75 18.24 17.33
CA ALA A 84 -2.13 19.45 17.89
C ALA A 84 -1.76 19.26 19.37
N ARG A 85 -2.68 18.68 20.15
CA ARG A 85 -2.46 18.38 21.58
C ARG A 85 -1.37 17.34 21.80
N CYS A 86 -1.27 16.34 20.94
CA CYS A 86 -0.21 15.32 21.00
C CYS A 86 1.15 15.91 20.59
N LEU A 87 1.18 16.76 19.55
CA LEU A 87 2.39 17.46 19.10
C LEU A 87 2.91 18.41 20.18
N GLU A 88 2.06 19.21 20.82
CA GLU A 88 2.49 20.10 21.90
C GLU A 88 3.02 19.33 23.13
N LYS A 89 2.45 18.15 23.43
CA LYS A 89 2.96 17.29 24.52
C LYS A 89 4.31 16.66 24.20
N LEU A 90 4.56 16.32 22.95
CA LEU A 90 5.80 15.65 22.51
C LEU A 90 6.90 16.66 22.19
N PHE A 91 6.54 17.86 21.72
CA PHE A 91 7.43 18.92 21.27
C PHE A 91 6.87 20.28 21.73
N PRO A 92 7.02 20.63 23.03
CA PRO A 92 6.48 21.88 23.56
C PRO A 92 7.08 23.10 22.84
N GLY A 93 6.22 24.01 22.37
CA GLY A 93 6.60 25.24 21.66
C GLY A 93 6.60 25.17 20.13
N SER A 94 6.28 24.02 19.53
CA SER A 94 6.34 23.80 18.08
C SER A 94 5.11 24.30 17.29
N VAL A 95 4.02 24.68 17.95
CA VAL A 95 2.75 25.10 17.31
C VAL A 95 2.75 26.59 16.91
N SER A 96 3.83 27.32 17.15
CA SER A 96 3.86 28.80 17.06
C SER A 96 4.28 29.38 15.70
N GLN A 97 4.31 28.63 14.60
CA GLN A 97 4.64 29.17 13.26
C GLN A 97 3.96 28.38 12.13
N GLU A 98 2.71 28.69 11.79
CA GLU A 98 2.11 28.37 10.48
C GLU A 98 0.84 29.24 10.26
N GLU A 99 1.00 30.57 10.33
CA GLU A 99 0.08 31.53 9.72
C GLU A 99 0.91 32.65 9.07
N GLU A 100 1.32 32.46 7.82
CA GLU A 100 1.44 33.52 6.80
C GLU A 100 1.36 32.90 5.38
#